data_AF-A0A455UEU0-F1
#
_entry.id   AF-A0A455UEU0-F1
#
_cell.length_a   1.000
_cell.length_b   1.000
_cell.length_c   1.000
_cell.angle_alpha   90.00
_cell.angle_beta   90.00
_cell.angle_gamma   90.00
#
_symmetry.space_group_name_H-M   'P 1'
#
loop_
_entity.id
_entity.type
_entity.pdbx_description
1 polymer ?
#
loop_
_entity_poly.entity_id
_entity_poly.type
_entity_poly.pdbx_seq_one_letter_code
_entity_poly.pdbx_strand_id
1 'polypeptide(L)'
;MKQLLRILLAAVGILAIVAVAAVVYVTTFLDPEDFKPRLTAVVEEQTGLNLALEGPITWSFYPRIGVSVEQARAWLPEQTEDSAAFAAIDRAEVSVAFGPLLRGKLPLMG
;
A
#
# COMPACT_ATOMS: atom_id res chain seq x y z
N MET A 1 20.69 -21.95 33.33
CA MET A 1 19.75 -22.53 32.32
C MET A 1 18.31 -22.05 32.50
N LYS A 2 17.70 -22.13 33.69
CA LYS A 2 16.29 -21.69 33.92
C LYS A 2 16.03 -20.19 33.67
N GLN A 3 16.99 -19.31 33.97
CA GLN A 3 16.86 -17.87 33.70
C GLN A 3 16.87 -17.54 32.20
N LEU A 4 17.75 -18.18 31.42
CA LEU A 4 17.77 -18.02 29.95
C LEU A 4 16.46 -18.48 29.33
N LEU A 5 15.92 -19.62 29.78
CA LEU A 5 14.62 -20.12 29.35
C LEU A 5 13.48 -19.14 29.68
N ARG A 6 13.46 -18.54 30.88
CA ARG A 6 12.47 -17.52 31.25
C ARG A 6 12.58 -16.26 30.40
N ILE A 7 13.79 -15.78 30.13
CA ILE A 7 14.02 -14.60 29.29
C ILE A 7 13.59 -14.89 27.85
N LEU A 8 13.92 -16.08 27.32
CA LEU A 8 13.51 -16.49 25.99
C LEU A 8 11.98 -16.57 25.88
N LEU A 9 11.32 -17.15 26.88
CA LEU A 9 9.86 -17.26 26.93
C LEU A 9 9.20 -15.87 26.99
N ALA A 10 9.75 -14.95 27.79
CA ALA A 10 9.28 -13.58 27.88
C ALA A 10 9.48 -12.83 26.55
N ALA A 11 10.64 -12.99 25.90
CA ALA A 11 10.91 -12.39 24.59
C ALA A 11 9.94 -12.89 23.51
N VAL A 12 9.68 -14.20 23.47
CA VAL A 12 8.70 -14.79 22.54
C VAL A 12 7.28 -14.27 22.83
N GLY A 13 6.90 -14.18 24.11
CA GLY A 13 5.59 -13.63 24.49
C GLY A 13 5.42 -12.17 24.05
N ILE A 14 6.43 -11.34 24.25
CA ILE A 14 6.43 -9.95 23.79
C ILE A 14 6.34 -9.89 22.26
N LEU A 15 7.13 -10.70 21.55
CA LEU A 15 7.11 -10.76 20.09
C LEU A 15 5.71 -11.13 19.56
N ALA A 16 5.04 -12.10 20.20
CA ALA A 16 3.69 -12.50 19.85
C ALA A 16 2.67 -11.36 20.04
N ILE A 17 2.77 -10.62 21.15
CA ILE A 17 1.90 -9.45 21.41
C ILE A 17 2.11 -8.38 20.34
N VAL A 18 3.36 -8.09 19.98
CA VAL A 18 3.69 -7.11 18.93
C VAL A 18 3.13 -7.55 17.58
N ALA A 19 3.25 -8.84 17.23
CA ALA A 19 2.70 -9.37 15.98
C ALA A 19 1.17 -9.23 15.91
N VAL A 20 0.45 -9.56 17.01
CA VAL A 20 -1.00 -9.39 17.07
C VAL A 20 -1.40 -7.92 16.96
N ALA A 21 -0.70 -7.02 17.67
CA ALA A 21 -0.95 -5.59 17.59
C ALA A 21 -0.73 -5.04 16.16
N ALA A 22 0.31 -5.51 15.46
CA ALA A 22 0.58 -5.13 14.09
C ALA A 22 -0.52 -5.59 13.13
N VAL A 23 -1.01 -6.84 13.26
CA VAL A 23 -2.12 -7.35 12.45
C VAL A 23 -3.37 -6.50 12.67
N VAL A 24 -3.75 -6.28 13.92
CA VAL A 24 -4.93 -5.45 14.27
C VAL A 24 -4.76 -4.04 13.68
N TYR A 25 -3.59 -3.43 13.84
CA TYR A 25 -3.32 -2.10 13.32
C TYR A 25 -3.47 -2.04 11.79
N VAL A 26 -2.90 -3.00 11.05
CA VAL A 26 -3.04 -3.06 9.59
C VAL A 26 -4.49 -3.27 9.19
N THR A 27 -5.22 -4.19 9.83
CA THR A 27 -6.61 -4.47 9.46
C THR A 27 -7.59 -3.35 9.83
N THR A 28 -7.25 -2.51 10.81
CA THR A 28 -8.17 -1.47 11.32
C THR A 28 -7.81 -0.06 10.83
N PHE A 29 -6.53 0.23 10.62
CA PHE A 29 -6.07 1.57 10.23
C PHE A 29 -5.55 1.65 8.79
N LEU A 30 -5.31 0.52 8.13
CA LEU A 30 -4.92 0.46 6.72
C LEU A 30 -6.05 -0.19 5.90
N ASP A 31 -7.25 0.38 5.95
CA ASP A 31 -8.29 0.01 4.98
C ASP A 31 -7.94 0.61 3.60
N PRO A 32 -7.66 -0.20 2.56
CA PRO A 32 -7.34 0.29 1.24
C PRO A 32 -8.41 1.21 0.63
N GLU A 33 -9.69 1.08 1.03
CA GLU A 33 -10.78 1.87 0.45
C GLU A 33 -10.74 3.35 0.88
N ASP A 34 -10.28 3.64 2.10
CA ASP A 34 -10.20 5.01 2.64
C ASP A 34 -9.17 5.88 1.91
N PHE A 35 -8.19 5.27 1.24
CA PHE A 35 -7.13 5.98 0.52
C PHE A 35 -7.49 6.33 -0.93
N LYS A 36 -8.52 5.70 -1.52
CA LYS A 36 -9.00 6.01 -2.87
C LYS A 36 -9.26 7.51 -3.08
N PRO A 37 -10.09 8.19 -2.27
CA PRO A 37 -10.40 9.60 -2.50
C PRO A 37 -9.17 10.51 -2.35
N ARG A 38 -8.25 10.15 -1.45
CA ARG A 38 -7.05 10.94 -1.20
C ARG A 38 -6.01 10.81 -2.32
N LEU A 39 -5.87 9.62 -2.88
CA LEU A 39 -4.99 9.37 -4.03
C LEU A 39 -5.52 10.07 -5.29
N THR A 40 -6.83 10.00 -5.54
CA THR A 40 -7.47 10.72 -6.65
C THR A 40 -7.23 12.23 -6.52
N ALA A 41 -7.45 12.81 -5.34
CA ALA A 41 -7.24 14.23 -5.11
C ALA A 41 -5.79 14.67 -5.35
N VAL A 42 -4.81 13.88 -4.92
CA VAL A 42 -3.38 14.19 -5.14
C VAL A 42 -3.01 14.12 -6.62
N VAL A 43 -3.55 13.14 -7.37
CA VAL A 43 -3.27 13.02 -8.81
C VAL A 43 -3.96 14.15 -9.58
N GLU A 44 -5.18 14.50 -9.23
CA GLU A 44 -5.90 15.65 -9.79
C GLU A 44 -5.13 16.95 -9.52
N GLU A 45 -4.63 17.17 -8.30
CA GLU A 45 -3.87 18.35 -7.92
C GLU A 45 -2.52 18.45 -8.65
N GLN A 46 -1.81 17.33 -8.85
CA GLN A 46 -0.47 17.34 -9.44
C GLN A 46 -0.44 17.22 -10.97
N THR A 47 -1.42 16.54 -11.57
CA THR A 47 -1.44 16.30 -13.02
C THR A 47 -2.59 17.02 -13.73
N GLY A 48 -3.59 17.51 -12.99
CA GLY A 48 -4.80 18.09 -13.56
C GLY A 48 -5.74 17.06 -14.19
N LEU A 49 -5.48 15.76 -14.03
CA LEU A 49 -6.28 14.67 -14.59
C LEU A 49 -7.27 14.12 -13.56
N ASN A 50 -8.50 13.88 -14.00
CA ASN A 50 -9.50 13.19 -13.18
C ASN A 50 -9.19 11.69 -13.19
N LEU A 51 -8.76 11.15 -12.05
CA LEU A 51 -8.37 9.75 -11.88
C LEU A 51 -9.45 8.96 -11.13
N ALA A 52 -10.16 8.06 -11.80
CA ALA A 52 -11.02 7.08 -11.14
C ALA A 52 -10.25 5.78 -10.88
N LEU A 53 -10.20 5.38 -9.60
CA LEU A 53 -9.63 4.12 -9.13
C LEU A 53 -10.77 3.11 -8.92
N GLU A 54 -11.20 2.47 -10.00
CA GLU A 54 -12.37 1.59 -10.00
C GLU A 54 -12.09 0.21 -9.40
N GLY A 55 -10.86 -0.30 -9.54
CA GLY A 55 -10.50 -1.62 -9.02
C GLY A 55 -10.13 -1.63 -7.52
N PRO A 56 -9.90 -2.84 -6.96
CA PRO A 56 -9.43 -2.99 -5.58
C PRO A 56 -8.00 -2.45 -5.43
N ILE A 57 -7.76 -1.73 -4.34
CA ILE A 57 -6.41 -1.39 -3.89
C ILE A 57 -5.93 -2.50 -2.97
N THR A 58 -4.81 -3.12 -3.28
CA THR A 58 -4.22 -4.18 -2.47
C THR A 58 -2.88 -3.76 -1.94
N TRP A 59 -2.69 -3.96 -0.64
CA TRP A 59 -1.40 -3.81 0.02
C TRP A 59 -0.64 -5.13 -0.01
N SER A 60 0.61 -5.09 -0.46
CA SER A 60 1.53 -6.23 -0.36
C SER A 60 2.50 -5.97 0.77
N PHE A 61 2.57 -6.88 1.75
CA PHE A 61 3.49 -6.81 2.87
C PHE A 61 4.36 -8.08 2.90
N TYR A 62 5.66 -7.92 2.65
CA TYR A 62 6.70 -8.96 2.65
C TYR A 62 6.62 -9.99 1.50
N PRO A 63 7.72 -10.28 0.77
CA PRO A 63 9.09 -9.76 0.93
C PRO A 63 9.29 -8.34 0.34
N ARG A 64 8.23 -7.75 -0.21
CA ARG A 64 8.17 -6.39 -0.76
C ARG A 64 7.02 -5.64 -0.09
N ILE A 65 7.22 -4.36 0.18
CA ILE A 65 6.17 -3.47 0.67
C ILE A 65 5.72 -2.64 -0.53
N GLY A 66 4.46 -2.75 -0.92
CA GLY A 66 3.96 -2.06 -2.09
C GLY A 66 2.45 -1.88 -2.09
N VAL A 67 2.01 -0.93 -2.90
CA VAL A 67 0.59 -0.67 -3.19
C VAL A 67 0.34 -1.08 -4.63
N SER A 68 -0.64 -1.95 -4.84
CA SER A 68 -1.14 -2.32 -6.15
C SER A 68 -2.54 -1.75 -6.32
N VAL A 69 -2.76 -1.09 -7.44
CA VAL A 69 -4.07 -0.61 -7.88
C VAL A 69 -4.41 -1.36 -9.16
N GLU A 70 -5.59 -1.95 -9.19
CA GLU A 70 -6.17 -2.48 -10.43
C GLU A 70 -7.14 -1.47 -11.04
N GLN A 71 -7.22 -1.45 -12.37
CA GLN A 71 -8.19 -0.68 -13.15
C GLN A 71 -8.21 0.82 -12.79
N ALA A 72 -7.11 1.51 -13.09
CA ALA A 72 -7.02 2.95 -12.98
C ALA A 72 -7.37 3.59 -14.33
N ARG A 73 -8.38 4.47 -14.34
CA ARG A 73 -8.77 5.23 -15.54
C ARG A 73 -8.59 6.72 -15.27
N ALA A 74 -8.07 7.43 -16.25
CA ALA A 74 -7.86 8.86 -16.20
C ALA A 74 -8.54 9.54 -17.38
N TRP A 75 -9.21 10.64 -17.09
CA TRP A 75 -9.80 11.55 -18.07
C TRP A 75 -9.11 12.90 -18.01
N LEU A 76 -9.07 13.59 -19.16
CA LEU A 76 -8.66 14.99 -19.20
C LEU A 76 -9.68 15.84 -18.42
N PRO A 77 -9.28 16.96 -17.83
CA PRO A 77 -10.17 17.79 -17.01
C PRO A 77 -11.39 18.34 -17.77
N GLU A 78 -11.30 18.43 -19.10
CA GLU A 78 -12.40 18.85 -19.97
C GLU A 78 -13.26 17.67 -20.50
N GLN A 79 -12.93 16.43 -20.16
CA GLN A 79 -13.66 15.23 -20.55
C GLN A 79 -14.51 14.70 -19.37
N THR A 80 -15.74 14.30 -19.68
CA THR A 80 -16.64 13.64 -18.71
C THR A 80 -16.29 12.16 -18.57
N GLU A 81 -16.55 11.58 -17.40
CA GLU A 81 -16.31 10.15 -17.11
C GLU A 81 -17.11 9.19 -18.05
N ASP A 82 -18.18 9.69 -18.67
CA ASP A 82 -18.96 8.98 -19.71
C ASP A 82 -18.22 8.86 -21.06
N SER A 83 -17.15 9.62 -21.26
CA SER A 83 -16.33 9.60 -22.48
C SER A 83 -15.27 8.51 -22.41
N ALA A 84 -14.76 8.05 -23.56
CA ALA A 84 -13.65 7.09 -23.58
C ALA A 84 -12.46 7.62 -22.78
N ALA A 85 -11.97 6.83 -21.81
CA ALA A 85 -10.87 7.23 -20.94
C ALA A 85 -9.62 7.61 -21.76
N PHE A 86 -8.99 8.73 -21.40
CA PHE A 86 -7.78 9.21 -22.07
C PHE A 86 -6.61 8.26 -21.83
N ALA A 87 -6.50 7.74 -20.60
CA ALA A 87 -5.56 6.69 -20.26
C ALA A 87 -6.25 5.66 -19.36
N ALA A 88 -6.12 4.39 -19.73
CA ALA A 88 -6.60 3.27 -18.93
C ALA A 88 -5.41 2.34 -18.64
N ILE A 89 -5.17 2.06 -17.36
CA ILE A 89 -4.15 1.14 -16.90
C ILE A 89 -4.84 0.00 -16.18
N ASP A 90 -4.68 -1.21 -16.69
CA ASP A 90 -5.27 -2.41 -16.08
C ASP A 90 -4.69 -2.69 -14.69
N ARG A 91 -3.39 -2.43 -14.51
CA ARG A 91 -2.70 -2.61 -13.24
C ARG A 91 -1.52 -1.65 -13.09
N ALA A 92 -1.51 -0.91 -11.99
CA ALA A 92 -0.39 -0.08 -11.57
C ALA A 92 0.10 -0.56 -10.19
N GLU A 93 1.38 -0.92 -10.10
CA GLU A 93 1.96 -1.40 -8.85
C GLU A 93 3.24 -0.62 -8.54
N VAL A 94 3.30 -0.04 -7.35
CA VAL A 94 4.51 0.60 -6.82
C VAL A 94 4.94 -0.19 -5.62
N SER A 95 6.11 -0.83 -5.70
CA SER A 95 6.64 -1.65 -4.62
C SER A 95 8.12 -1.40 -4.37
N VAL A 96 8.51 -1.48 -3.11
CA VAL A 96 9.91 -1.38 -2.68
C VAL A 96 10.28 -2.67 -1.94
N ALA A 97 11.43 -3.24 -2.28
CA ALA A 97 11.91 -4.47 -1.64
C ALA A 97 12.28 -4.22 -0.17
N PHE A 98 11.88 -5.13 0.72
CA PHE A 98 12.09 -4.98 2.16
C PHE A 98 13.58 -5.01 2.56
N GLY A 99 14.38 -5.88 1.93
CA GLY A 99 15.80 -6.00 2.21
C GLY A 99 16.59 -4.70 1.99
N PRO A 100 16.42 -4.02 0.85
CA PRO A 100 17.00 -2.70 0.60
C PRO A 100 16.51 -1.58 1.53
N LEU A 101 15.24 -1.60 1.97
CA LEU A 101 14.71 -0.63 2.93
C LEU A 101 15.48 -0.66 4.26
N LEU A 102 15.82 -1.86 4.77
CA LEU A 102 16.66 -2.02 5.95
C LEU A 102 18.08 -1.47 5.77
N ARG A 103 18.53 -1.33 4.52
CA ARG A 103 19.85 -0.77 4.16
C ARG A 103 19.77 0.72 3.76
N GLY A 104 18.60 1.37 3.92
CA GLY A 104 18.40 2.77 3.55
C GLY A 104 18.48 3.03 2.04
N LYS A 105 18.31 2.00 1.21
CA LYS A 105 18.30 2.14 -0.25
C LYS A 105 16.87 1.97 -0.74
N LEU A 106 16.42 2.88 -1.59
CA LEU A 106 15.13 2.83 -2.29
C LEU A 106 15.38 2.36 -3.73
N PRO A 107 15.54 1.05 -4.00
CA PRO A 107 15.44 0.55 -5.36
C PRO A 107 13.96 0.59 -5.75
N LEU A 108 13.63 1.52 -6.64
CA LEU A 108 12.39 1.47 -7.40
C LEU A 108 12.51 0.26 -8.33
N MET A 109 11.63 -0.74 -8.17
CA MET A 109 11.46 -1.84 -9.12
C MET A 109 10.07 -1.70 -9.71
N GLY A 110 10.02 -1.30 -10.99
CA GLY A 110 8.81 -1.24 -11.81
C GLY A 110 8.61 -2.54 -12.58
#